data_AF-A0A2A4X7K9-F1
#
_entry.id   AF-A0A2A4X7K9-F1
#
_cell.length_a   1.000
_cell.length_b   1.000
_cell.length_c   1.000
_cell.angle_alpha   90.00
_cell.angle_beta   90.00
_cell.angle_gamma   90.00
#
_symmetry.space_group_name_H-M   'P 1'
#
loop_
_entity.id
_entity.type
_entity.pdbx_description
1 polymer ?
#
loop_
_entity_poly.entity_id
_entity_poly.type
_entity_poly.pdbx_seq_one_letter_code
_entity_poly.pdbx_strand_id
1 'polypeptide(L)'
;MLKDTPPSTLAIFFVSIALISPIIEEVAFRGMLQNALKKRISTTFSILITSCLFSFLHLSIHAGISNLPLFFSLFTFSCLLGFLYERQRSLFAPIGLHIMFNSINLVSILFFK
;
A
#
# COMPACT_ATOMS: atom_id res chain seq x y z
N MET A 1 13.75 13.00 -17.26
CA MET A 1 14.21 11.84 -16.46
C MET A 1 13.51 10.53 -16.83
N LEU A 2 12.19 10.49 -17.12
CA LEU A 2 11.50 9.27 -17.60
C LEU A 2 11.36 9.14 -19.14
N LYS A 3 11.62 10.20 -19.91
CA LYS A 3 11.49 10.20 -21.38
C LYS A 3 12.59 9.41 -22.10
N ASP A 4 13.77 9.27 -21.48
CA ASP A 4 14.94 8.61 -22.06
C ASP A 4 15.15 7.19 -21.50
N THR A 5 14.21 6.70 -20.67
CA THR A 5 14.32 5.39 -20.04
C THR A 5 13.87 4.31 -21.03
N PRO A 6 14.64 3.23 -21.24
CA PRO A 6 14.25 2.17 -22.15
C PRO A 6 12.86 1.60 -21.80
N PRO A 7 12.03 1.25 -22.81
CA PRO A 7 10.70 0.69 -22.56
C PRO A 7 10.70 -0.55 -21.65
N SER A 8 11.75 -1.37 -21.75
CA SER A 8 11.96 -2.53 -20.88
C SER A 8 12.12 -2.14 -19.41
N THR A 9 12.88 -1.09 -19.13
CA THR A 9 13.07 -0.56 -17.77
C THR A 9 11.76 -0.03 -17.20
N LEU A 10 10.97 0.70 -18.00
CA LEU A 10 9.64 1.17 -17.59
C LEU A 10 8.68 0.01 -17.29
N ALA A 11 8.72 -1.05 -18.11
CA ALA A 11 7.93 -2.25 -17.88
C ALA A 11 8.33 -2.97 -16.58
N ILE A 12 9.64 -3.08 -16.29
CA ILE A 12 10.13 -3.67 -15.03
C ILE A 12 9.66 -2.85 -13.83
N PHE A 13 9.75 -1.52 -13.88
CA PHE A 13 9.24 -0.65 -12.82
C PHE A 13 7.73 -0.84 -12.61
N PHE A 14 6.97 -0.91 -13.70
CA PHE A 14 5.53 -1.12 -13.65
C PHE A 14 5.18 -2.43 -12.96
N VAL A 15 5.77 -3.55 -13.41
CA VAL A 15 5.52 -4.87 -12.81
C VAL A 15 5.92 -4.89 -11.33
N SER A 16 7.06 -4.29 -10.99
CA SER A 16 7.55 -4.28 -9.61
C SER A 16 6.65 -3.48 -8.66
N ILE A 17 6.31 -2.25 -9.03
CA ILE A 17 5.56 -1.32 -8.17
C ILE A 17 4.06 -1.62 -8.20
N ALA A 18 3.49 -1.91 -9.36
CA ALA A 18 2.05 -2.07 -9.50
C ALA A 18 1.55 -3.47 -9.14
N LEU A 19 2.38 -4.52 -9.27
CA LEU A 19 1.97 -5.90 -9.05
C LEU A 19 2.69 -6.56 -7.89
N ILE A 20 4.02 -6.59 -7.91
CA ILE A 20 4.81 -7.39 -6.95
C ILE A 20 4.77 -6.76 -5.55
N SER A 21 5.02 -5.45 -5.44
CA SER A 21 5.04 -4.76 -4.14
C SER A 21 3.73 -4.90 -3.38
N PRO A 22 2.55 -4.63 -3.98
CA PRO A 22 1.26 -4.77 -3.30
C PRO A 22 1.01 -6.18 -2.76
N ILE A 23 1.42 -7.22 -3.49
CA ILE A 23 1.25 -8.62 -3.04
C ILE A 23 2.09 -8.88 -1.78
N ILE A 24 3.36 -8.49 -1.80
CA ILE A 24 4.28 -8.69 -0.67
C ILE A 24 3.79 -7.89 0.54
N GLU A 25 3.37 -6.65 0.33
CA GLU A 25 2.85 -5.78 1.37
C GLU A 25 1.58 -6.34 1.99
N GLU A 26 0.60 -6.81 1.21
CA GLU A 26 -0.62 -7.39 1.79
C GLU A 26 -0.33 -8.66 2.60
N VAL A 27 0.59 -9.51 2.15
CA VAL A 27 1.02 -10.70 2.92
C VAL A 27 1.67 -10.27 4.24
N ALA A 28 2.59 -9.30 4.21
CA ALA A 28 3.31 -8.84 5.39
C ALA A 28 2.38 -8.11 6.38
N PHE A 29 1.59 -7.15 5.92
CA PHE A 29 0.78 -6.32 6.79
C PHE A 29 -0.51 -7.01 7.22
N ARG A 30 -1.25 -7.68 6.32
CA ARG A 30 -2.57 -8.27 6.65
C ARG A 30 -2.42 -9.73 7.04
N GLY A 31 -1.69 -10.48 6.23
CA GLY A 31 -1.45 -11.91 6.44
C GLY A 31 -0.64 -12.21 7.71
N MET A 32 0.35 -11.37 8.04
CA MET A 32 1.23 -11.58 9.20
C MET A 32 0.94 -10.59 10.32
N LEU A 33 1.19 -9.29 10.15
CA LEU A 33 1.16 -8.31 11.24
C LEU A 33 -0.23 -8.12 11.85
N GLN A 34 -1.24 -7.77 11.05
CA GLN A 34 -2.62 -7.57 11.51
C GLN A 34 -3.17 -8.85 12.15
N ASN A 35 -2.97 -9.99 11.52
CA ASN A 35 -3.35 -11.29 12.07
C ASN A 35 -2.65 -11.62 13.40
N ALA A 36 -1.37 -11.27 13.55
CA ALA A 36 -0.65 -11.47 14.81
C ALA A 36 -1.19 -10.57 15.92
N LEU A 37 -1.45 -9.30 15.62
CA LEU A 37 -2.04 -8.34 16.57
C LEU A 37 -3.43 -8.78 17.02
N LYS A 38 -4.27 -9.29 16.11
CA LYS A 38 -5.61 -9.79 16.43
C LYS A 38 -5.65 -10.93 17.45
N LYS A 39 -4.53 -11.66 17.64
CA LYS A 39 -4.41 -12.70 18.67
C LYS A 39 -4.18 -12.13 20.07
N ARG A 40 -4.04 -10.81 20.21
CA ARG A 40 -3.69 -10.11 21.45
C ARG A 40 -4.61 -8.94 21.76
N ILE A 41 -5.12 -8.25 20.74
CA ILE A 41 -5.96 -7.05 20.89
C ILE A 41 -7.16 -7.11 19.93
N SER A 42 -8.09 -6.15 20.06
CA SER A 42 -9.28 -6.11 19.20
C SER A 42 -8.93 -5.94 17.72
N THR A 43 -9.82 -6.40 16.84
CA THR A 43 -9.70 -6.25 15.39
C THR A 43 -9.52 -4.79 14.97
N THR A 44 -10.31 -3.88 15.54
CA THR A 44 -10.23 -2.44 15.23
C THR A 44 -8.85 -1.88 15.53
N PHE A 45 -8.32 -2.12 16.74
CA PHE A 45 -6.97 -1.66 17.09
C PHE A 45 -5.88 -2.31 16.25
N SER A 46 -6.06 -3.59 15.86
CA SER A 46 -5.12 -4.27 14.97
C SER A 46 -5.06 -3.61 13.59
N ILE A 47 -6.20 -3.22 13.02
CA ILE A 47 -6.26 -2.49 11.74
C ILE A 47 -5.59 -1.12 11.89
N LEU A 48 -5.91 -0.37 12.94
CA LEU A 48 -5.39 0.98 13.15
C LEU A 48 -3.86 0.98 13.32
N ILE A 49 -3.31 0.07 14.14
CA ILE A 49 -1.87 -0.04 14.37
C ILE A 49 -1.15 -0.48 13.09
N THR A 50 -1.66 -1.51 12.41
CA THR A 50 -1.09 -1.98 11.14
C THR A 50 -1.08 -0.85 10.10
N SER A 51 -2.16 -0.07 10.02
CA SER A 51 -2.28 1.02 9.05
C SER A 51 -1.41 2.22 9.37
N CYS A 52 -1.21 2.50 10.65
CA CYS A 52 -0.28 3.52 11.11
C CYS A 52 1.16 3.16 10.69
N LEU A 53 1.59 1.93 10.96
CA LEU A 53 2.91 1.43 10.58
C LEU A 53 3.10 1.40 9.06
N PHE A 54 2.11 0.92 8.31
CA PHE A 54 2.12 0.94 6.85
C PHE A 54 2.39 2.36 6.34
N SER A 55 1.65 3.35 6.84
CA SER A 55 1.73 4.73 6.37
C SER A 55 3.08 5.37 6.70
N PHE A 56 3.62 5.13 7.90
CA PHE A 56 4.93 5.66 8.29
C PHE A 56 6.08 5.12 7.44
N LEU A 57 6.03 3.84 7.05
CA LEU A 57 7.08 3.20 6.24
C LEU A 57 7.14 3.72 4.79
N HIS A 58 6.09 4.43 4.34
CA HIS A 58 6.01 4.99 3.00
C HIS A 58 6.36 6.48 2.93
N LEU A 59 6.64 7.13 4.07
CA LEU A 59 6.97 8.55 4.08
C LEU A 59 8.40 8.80 3.60
N SER A 60 8.61 9.93 2.93
CA SER A 60 9.94 10.35 2.52
C SER A 60 10.69 11.00 3.69
N ILE A 61 11.91 10.53 3.95
CA ILE A 61 12.78 11.07 5.01
C ILE A 61 13.08 12.57 4.78
N HIS A 62 13.08 13.02 3.51
CA HIS A 62 13.44 14.39 3.14
C HIS A 62 12.26 15.35 3.08
N ALA A 63 11.01 14.87 3.08
CA ALA A 63 9.84 15.71 2.83
C ALA A 63 9.27 16.40 4.09
N GLY A 64 9.73 16.05 5.31
CA GLY A 64 9.32 16.71 6.55
C GLY A 64 7.80 16.81 6.70
N ILE A 65 7.29 18.02 6.99
CA ILE A 65 5.85 18.32 7.16
C ILE A 65 5.03 18.05 5.88
N SER A 66 5.65 18.10 4.69
CA SER A 66 4.97 17.82 3.43
C SER A 66 4.51 16.36 3.28
N ASN A 67 4.96 15.45 4.16
CA ASN A 67 4.45 14.08 4.24
C ASN A 67 3.04 13.99 4.84
N LEU A 68 2.54 15.01 5.53
CA LEU A 68 1.32 14.90 6.31
C LEU A 68 0.09 14.51 5.47
N PRO A 69 -0.15 15.10 4.28
CA PRO A 69 -1.25 14.67 3.41
C PRO A 69 -1.06 13.24 2.89
N LEU A 70 0.19 12.84 2.60
CA LEU A 70 0.52 11.50 2.15
C LEU A 70 0.23 10.47 3.26
N PHE A 71 0.63 10.77 4.49
CA PHE A 71 0.35 9.93 5.65
C PHE A 71 -1.15 9.66 5.81
N PHE A 72 -1.98 10.71 5.84
CA PHE A 72 -3.42 10.53 6.02
C PHE A 72 -4.08 9.76 4.86
N SER A 73 -3.60 9.97 3.63
CA SER A 73 -4.08 9.26 2.45
C SER A 73 -3.75 7.77 2.54
N LEU A 74 -2.49 7.43 2.82
CA LEU A 74 -2.04 6.04 2.98
C LEU A 74 -2.66 5.37 4.20
N PHE A 75 -2.88 6.10 5.29
CA PHE A 75 -3.50 5.59 6.50
C PHE A 75 -4.95 5.19 6.25
N THR A 76 -5.70 6.07 5.58
CA THR A 76 -7.09 5.82 5.23
C THR A 76 -7.19 4.64 4.26
N PHE A 77 -6.33 4.61 3.25
CA PHE A 77 -6.25 3.51 2.30
C PHE A 77 -5.91 2.18 2.98
N SER A 78 -4.91 2.17 3.85
CA SER A 78 -4.51 0.98 4.60
C SER A 78 -5.61 0.49 5.55
N CYS A 79 -6.35 1.41 6.18
CA CYS A 79 -7.51 1.05 7.01
C CYS A 79 -8.58 0.35 6.17
N LEU A 80 -8.85 0.84 4.96
CA LEU A 80 -9.81 0.23 4.03
C LEU A 80 -9.36 -1.18 3.64
N LEU A 81 -8.10 -1.38 3.30
CA LEU A 81 -7.54 -2.71 2.99
C LEU A 81 -7.64 -3.66 4.19
N GLY A 82 -7.28 -3.18 5.39
CA GLY A 82 -7.38 -3.96 6.63
C GLY A 82 -8.82 -4.36 6.94
N PHE A 83 -9.78 -3.44 6.75
CA PHE A 83 -11.21 -3.73 6.89
C PHE A 83 -11.70 -4.74 5.83
N LEU A 84 -11.27 -4.58 4.57
CA LEU A 84 -11.65 -5.48 3.48
C LEU A 84 -11.16 -6.90 3.72
N TYR A 85 -9.92 -7.05 4.19
CA TYR A 85 -9.35 -8.32 4.61
C TYR A 85 -10.18 -9.00 5.71
N GLU A 86 -10.61 -8.25 6.73
CA GLU A 86 -11.43 -8.79 7.82
C GLU A 86 -12.83 -9.19 7.38
N ARG A 87 -13.43 -8.39 6.50
CA ARG A 87 -14.77 -8.61 5.99
C ARG A 87 -14.82 -9.81 5.04
N GLN A 88 -13.84 -9.94 4.16
CA GLN A 88 -13.81 -11.01 3.15
C GLN A 88 -13.07 -12.27 3.60
N ARG A 89 -12.29 -12.19 4.68
CA ARG A 89 -11.44 -13.29 5.18
C ARG A 89 -10.53 -13.85 4.08
N SER A 90 -10.06 -12.98 3.21
CA SER A 90 -9.27 -13.32 2.02
C SER A 90 -8.25 -12.24 1.73
N LEU A 91 -7.04 -12.65 1.32
CA LEU A 91 -6.00 -11.73 0.85
C LEU A 91 -6.23 -11.27 -0.59
N PHE A 92 -6.99 -12.01 -1.40
CA PHE A 92 -7.20 -11.64 -2.81
C PHE A 92 -7.91 -10.29 -2.97
N ALA A 93 -8.84 -9.98 -2.07
CA ALA A 93 -9.60 -8.73 -2.12
C ALA A 93 -8.75 -7.48 -1.83
N PRO A 94 -7.99 -7.39 -0.72
CA PRO A 94 -7.08 -6.28 -0.50
C PRO A 94 -5.95 -6.26 -1.54
N ILE A 95 -5.42 -7.42 -1.99
CA ILE A 95 -4.40 -7.45 -3.06
C ILE A 95 -4.94 -6.81 -4.34
N GLY A 96 -6.13 -7.19 -4.79
CA GLY A 96 -6.74 -6.64 -6.00
C GLY A 96 -6.96 -5.13 -5.91
N LEU A 97 -7.50 -4.66 -4.77
CA LEU A 97 -7.69 -3.23 -4.53
C LEU A 97 -6.36 -2.48 -4.48
N HIS A 98 -5.32 -3.07 -3.88
CA HIS A 98 -4.00 -2.47 -3.80
C HIS A 98 -3.30 -2.39 -5.15
N ILE A 99 -3.32 -3.47 -5.94
CA ILE A 99 -2.82 -3.47 -7.31
C ILE A 99 -3.54 -2.41 -8.16
N MET A 100 -4.87 -2.32 -8.05
CA MET A 100 -5.65 -1.31 -8.78
C MET A 100 -5.23 0.11 -8.39
N PHE A 101 -5.15 0.40 -7.09
CA PHE A 101 -4.74 1.71 -6.59
C PHE A 101 -3.33 2.08 -7.05
N ASN A 102 -2.38 1.15 -6.96
CA ASN A 102 -0.99 1.39 -7.33
C ASN A 102 -0.83 1.56 -8.85
N SER A 103 -1.56 0.77 -9.64
CA SER A 103 -1.62 0.91 -11.10
C SER A 103 -2.17 2.28 -11.54
N ILE A 104 -3.28 2.73 -10.93
CA ILE A 104 -3.87 4.04 -11.23
C ILE A 104 -2.88 5.16 -10.89
N ASN A 105 -2.26 5.13 -9.71
CA ASN A 105 -1.30 6.15 -9.32
C ASN A 105 -0.07 6.16 -10.22
N LEU A 106 0.45 4.98 -10.58
CA LEU A 106 1.62 4.89 -11.45
C LEU A 106 1.31 5.44 -12.85
N VAL A 107 0.16 5.12 -13.43
CA VAL A 107 -0.31 5.70 -14.69
C VAL A 107 -0.46 7.21 -14.56
N SER A 108 -1.08 7.71 -13.48
CA SER A 108 -1.22 9.14 -13.23
C SER A 108 0.13 9.86 -13.19
N ILE A 109 1.13 9.28 -12.52
CA ILE A 109 2.49 9.85 -12.44
C ILE A 109 3.19 9.84 -13.81
N LEU A 110 2.96 8.82 -14.63
CA LEU A 110 3.59 8.69 -15.95
C LEU A 110 3.01 9.65 -16.99
N PHE A 111 1.70 9.90 -16.95
CA PHE A 111 0.99 10.64 -18.01
C PHE A 111 0.50 12.04 -17.61
N PHE A 112 0.27 12.31 -16.33
CA PHE A 112 -0.41 13.53 -15.85
C PHE A 112 0.43 14.33 -14.85
N LYS A 113 1.74 14.15 -14.87
CA LYS A 113 2.67 14.83 -13.97
C LYS A 113 2.55 16.35 -14.02
#